data_AF-A0A961Z5J0-F1
#
_entry.id   AF-A0A961Z5J0-F1
#
_cell.length_a   1.000
_cell.length_b   1.000
_cell.length_c   1.000
_cell.angle_alpha   90.00
_cell.angle_beta   90.00
_cell.angle_gamma   90.00
#
_symmetry.space_group_name_H-M   'P 1'
#
loop_
_entity.id
_entity.type
_entity.pdbx_description
1 polymer ?
#
loop_
_entity_poly.entity_id
_entity_poly.type
_entity_poly.pdbx_seq_one_letter_code
_entity_poly.pdbx_strand_id
1 'polypeptide(L)'
;MRGQYWLAASIVAAASLVPSVANASFGCTVGPTARGYSELYQAPKDGAAVLRRIADGEMVSIVTAPTKPPAGWAAVTHAKNGSRQHGDGDFGWMRAADLKDCG
;
A
#
# COMPACT_ATOMS: atom_id res chain seq x y z
N MET A 1 -31.90 -56.55 12.77
CA MET A 1 -31.80 -55.26 12.07
C MET A 1 -30.45 -54.66 12.46
N ARG A 2 -29.55 -54.49 11.50
CA ARG A 2 -28.14 -54.08 11.72
C ARG A 2 -28.07 -52.55 11.74
N GLY A 3 -27.79 -51.95 12.90
CA GLY A 3 -27.49 -50.52 13.02
C GLY A 3 -25.99 -50.33 13.25
N GLN A 4 -25.25 -50.11 12.16
CA GLN A 4 -23.86 -49.64 12.22
C GLN A 4 -23.88 -48.12 12.19
N TYR A 5 -23.68 -47.47 13.34
CA TYR A 5 -23.43 -46.03 13.40
C TYR A 5 -21.92 -45.81 13.46
N TRP A 6 -21.39 -45.24 12.38
CA TRP A 6 -20.00 -44.92 12.20
C TRP A 6 -19.62 -43.61 12.91
N LEU A 7 -18.46 -43.65 13.55
CA LEU A 7 -17.46 -42.59 13.76
C LEU A 7 -17.89 -41.28 14.43
N ALA A 8 -17.51 -41.17 15.70
CA ALA A 8 -16.98 -39.93 16.25
C ALA A 8 -15.55 -39.70 15.73
N ALA A 9 -15.28 -38.54 15.14
CA ALA A 9 -13.94 -37.95 15.10
C ALA A 9 -14.08 -36.44 14.87
N SER A 10 -13.88 -35.71 15.95
CA SER A 10 -13.74 -34.26 16.00
C SER A 10 -12.65 -33.78 15.05
N ILE A 11 -12.98 -32.84 14.17
CA ILE A 11 -12.04 -31.78 13.79
C ILE A 11 -12.83 -30.48 13.87
N VAL A 12 -12.66 -29.80 15.00
CA VAL A 12 -12.90 -28.36 15.12
C VAL A 12 -12.17 -27.72 13.94
N ALA A 13 -12.91 -27.15 13.00
CA ALA A 13 -12.33 -26.36 11.92
C ALA A 13 -11.53 -25.24 12.58
N ALA A 14 -10.21 -25.45 12.65
CA ALA A 14 -9.26 -24.48 13.13
C ALA A 14 -9.52 -23.20 12.34
N ALA A 15 -9.74 -22.13 13.11
CA ALA A 15 -9.99 -20.79 12.63
C ALA A 15 -9.17 -20.54 11.37
N SER A 16 -9.86 -20.41 10.24
CA SER A 16 -9.34 -19.78 9.04
C SER A 16 -9.19 -18.29 9.35
N LEU A 17 -8.32 -17.97 10.32
CA LEU A 17 -7.61 -16.70 10.40
C LEU A 17 -6.62 -16.72 9.24
N VAL A 18 -7.16 -16.69 8.01
CA VAL A 18 -6.44 -16.05 6.93
C VAL A 18 -6.37 -14.60 7.39
N PRO A 19 -5.20 -14.06 7.76
CA PRO A 19 -5.10 -12.62 7.92
C PRO A 19 -5.59 -12.08 6.59
N SER A 20 -6.73 -11.36 6.64
CA SER A 20 -7.25 -10.63 5.51
C SER A 20 -6.05 -9.96 4.86
N VAL A 21 -5.77 -10.33 3.61
CA VAL A 21 -4.79 -9.63 2.78
C VAL A 21 -5.04 -8.16 3.00
N ALA A 22 -4.08 -7.50 3.66
CA ALA A 22 -4.23 -6.12 4.06
C ALA A 22 -4.66 -5.37 2.80
N ASN A 23 -5.89 -4.87 2.83
CA ASN A 23 -6.56 -4.27 1.70
C ASN A 23 -5.58 -3.31 1.03
N ALA A 24 -5.43 -3.40 -0.29
CA ALA A 24 -4.93 -2.27 -1.07
C ALA A 24 -5.88 -1.12 -0.77
N SER A 25 -5.48 -0.28 0.17
CA SER A 25 -6.36 0.68 0.79
C SER A 25 -5.93 2.04 0.28
N PHE A 26 -6.79 2.60 -0.56
CA PHE A 26 -6.99 4.04 -0.70
C PHE A 26 -5.91 4.76 -1.51
N GLY A 27 -6.31 5.21 -2.71
CA GLY A 27 -5.49 6.13 -3.49
C GLY A 27 -5.41 7.45 -2.73
N CYS A 28 -4.21 7.89 -2.40
CA CYS A 28 -3.98 9.27 -1.99
C CYS A 28 -3.74 10.11 -3.24
N THR A 29 -3.98 11.41 -3.14
CA THR A 29 -3.53 12.39 -4.13
C THR A 29 -2.29 13.10 -3.61
N VAL A 30 -1.42 13.52 -4.52
CA VAL A 30 -0.35 14.46 -4.19
C VAL A 30 -0.98 15.83 -3.97
N GLY A 31 -0.74 16.41 -2.79
CA GLY A 31 -1.25 17.72 -2.41
C GLY A 31 -0.55 18.87 -3.15
N PRO A 32 -1.09 20.09 -3.05
CA PRO A 32 -0.50 21.25 -3.68
C PRO A 32 0.84 21.62 -3.03
N THR A 33 1.86 21.81 -3.85
CA THR A 33 3.20 22.23 -3.43
C THR A 33 3.58 23.54 -4.10
N ALA A 34 4.48 24.34 -3.50
CA ALA A 34 4.98 25.56 -4.12
C ALA A 34 5.73 25.31 -5.45
N ARG A 35 6.12 24.05 -5.72
CA ARG A 35 6.88 23.62 -6.89
C ARG A 35 5.99 22.99 -7.98
N GLY A 36 4.73 22.67 -7.67
CA GLY A 36 3.81 21.97 -8.57
C GLY A 36 4.05 20.45 -8.68
N TYR A 37 4.92 19.88 -7.84
CA TYR A 37 5.18 18.45 -7.78
C TYR A 37 5.75 18.02 -6.42
N SER A 38 5.54 16.75 -6.09
CA SER A 38 6.24 16.05 -5.02
C SER A 38 7.24 15.03 -5.57
N GLU A 39 8.24 14.72 -4.74
CA GLU A 39 9.34 13.83 -5.11
C GLU A 39 9.11 12.43 -4.54
N LEU A 40 9.31 11.43 -5.40
CA LEU A 40 9.39 10.03 -5.05
C LEU A 40 10.86 9.66 -4.87
N TYR A 41 11.21 9.18 -3.69
CA TYR A 41 12.58 8.91 -3.28
C TYR A 41 12.86 7.41 -3.23
N GLN A 42 14.11 7.03 -3.48
CA GLN A 42 14.56 5.63 -3.35
C GLN A 42 14.58 5.15 -1.89
N ALA A 43 14.76 6.07 -0.94
CA ALA A 43 14.83 5.78 0.49
C ALA A 43 14.14 6.87 1.33
N PRO A 44 13.60 6.56 2.51
CA PRO A 44 12.91 7.51 3.38
C PRO A 44 13.90 8.30 4.23
N LYS A 45 14.76 9.08 3.59
CA LYS A 45 15.75 9.95 4.23
C LYS A 45 15.98 11.22 3.43
N ASP A 46 16.39 12.28 4.12
CA ASP A 46 16.83 13.51 3.46
C ASP A 46 18.05 13.26 2.57
N GLY A 47 18.06 13.91 1.40
CA GLY A 47 19.12 13.74 0.39
C GLY A 47 19.11 12.41 -0.35
N ALA A 48 18.08 11.58 -0.20
CA ALA A 48 17.92 10.37 -1.01
C ALA A 48 17.79 10.71 -2.51
N ALA A 49 18.20 9.78 -3.36
CA ALA A 49 18.02 9.92 -4.81
C ALA A 49 16.52 10.01 -5.15
N VAL A 50 16.17 11.01 -5.95
CA VAL A 50 14.84 11.18 -6.50
C VAL A 50 14.67 10.22 -7.68
N LEU A 51 13.72 9.30 -7.56
CA LEU A 51 13.32 8.38 -8.62
C LEU A 51 12.42 9.09 -9.65
N ARG A 52 11.49 9.92 -9.15
CA ARG A 52 10.47 10.56 -9.98
C ARG A 52 9.92 11.83 -9.32
N ARG A 53 9.43 12.74 -10.14
CA ARG A 53 8.57 13.86 -9.72
C ARG A 53 7.14 13.55 -10.15
N ILE A 54 6.21 13.66 -9.22
CA ILE A 54 4.79 13.37 -9.38
C ILE A 54 4.05 14.69 -9.25
N ALA A 55 3.26 15.05 -10.25
CA ALA A 55 2.60 16.35 -10.27
C ALA A 55 1.53 16.45 -9.19
N ASP A 56 1.28 17.67 -8.71
CA ASP A 56 0.19 17.93 -7.77
C ASP A 56 -1.15 17.44 -8.37
N GLY A 57 -1.97 16.79 -7.54
CA GLY A 57 -3.26 16.20 -7.94
C GLY A 57 -3.16 14.80 -8.55
N GLU A 58 -1.97 14.27 -8.85
CA GLU A 58 -1.83 12.88 -9.31
C GLU A 58 -2.10 11.89 -8.18
N MET A 59 -2.69 10.74 -8.55
CA MET A 59 -3.00 9.67 -7.61
C MET A 59 -1.79 8.76 -7.39
N VAL A 60 -1.53 8.45 -6.12
CA VAL A 60 -0.57 7.46 -5.65
C VAL A 60 -1.25 6.49 -4.71
N SER A 61 -0.80 5.24 -4.70
CA SER A 61 -1.32 4.25 -3.75
C SER A 61 -0.35 4.10 -2.60
N ILE A 62 -0.82 4.25 -1.36
CA ILE A 62 -0.04 3.85 -0.19
C ILE A 62 0.06 2.32 -0.20
N VAL A 63 1.27 1.83 0.04
CA VAL A 63 1.54 0.39 0.15
C VAL A 63 2.23 0.06 1.45
N THR A 64 2.02 -1.16 1.91
CA THR A 64 2.75 -1.71 3.05
C THR A 64 4.20 -1.91 2.65
N ALA A 65 5.10 -1.12 3.24
CA ALA A 65 6.54 -1.36 3.12
C ALA A 65 6.95 -2.61 3.91
N PRO A 66 8.03 -3.30 3.50
CA PRO A 66 8.56 -4.45 4.25
C PRO A 66 9.07 -4.07 5.65
N THR A 67 9.33 -2.78 5.88
CA THR A 67 9.67 -2.21 7.18
C THR A 67 8.69 -1.09 7.51
N LYS A 68 8.44 -0.89 8.81
CA LYS A 68 7.61 0.23 9.28
C LYS A 68 8.18 1.55 8.72
N PRO A 69 7.36 2.41 8.07
CA PRO A 69 7.82 3.70 7.58
C PRO A 69 8.42 4.55 8.71
N PRO A 70 9.55 5.22 8.48
CA PRO A 70 10.01 6.26 9.39
C PRO A 70 8.96 7.36 9.53
N ALA A 71 8.96 8.07 10.66
CA ALA A 71 8.03 9.17 10.89
C ALA A 71 8.11 10.22 9.75
N GLY A 72 6.95 10.63 9.24
CA GLY A 72 6.86 11.62 8.16
C GLY A 72 7.08 11.06 6.74
N TRP A 73 7.21 9.74 6.59
CA TRP A 73 7.34 9.07 5.30
C TRP A 73 6.21 8.09 5.05
N ALA A 74 5.82 7.97 3.78
CA ALA A 74 4.90 6.95 3.29
C ALA A 74 5.57 6.19 2.15
N ALA A 75 5.40 4.88 2.15
CA ALA A 75 5.75 4.06 1.01
C ALA A 75 4.58 4.10 0.02
N VAL A 76 4.88 4.47 -1.22
CA VAL A 76 3.87 4.69 -2.25
C VAL A 76 4.28 4.01 -3.54
N THR A 77 3.29 3.71 -4.37
CA THR A 77 3.46 3.35 -5.78
C THR A 77 2.70 4.33 -6.64
N HIS A 78 3.32 4.75 -7.73
CA HIS A 78 2.73 5.62 -8.73
C HIS A 78 2.61 4.85 -10.04
N ALA A 79 1.38 4.64 -10.53
CA ALA A 79 1.11 3.87 -11.73
C ALA A 79 1.77 4.53 -12.96
N LYS A 80 2.44 3.72 -13.78
CA LYS A 80 3.33 4.25 -14.83
C LYS A 80 2.63 4.98 -15.99
N ASN A 81 1.31 4.86 -16.13
CA ASN A 81 0.53 5.40 -17.26
C ASN A 81 -0.85 5.96 -16.85
N GLY A 82 -1.02 6.43 -15.61
CA GLY A 82 -2.34 6.92 -15.14
C GLY A 82 -3.44 5.85 -15.06
N SER A 83 -3.10 4.59 -15.35
CA SER A 83 -3.97 3.45 -15.10
C SER A 83 -4.11 3.27 -13.59
N ARG A 84 -5.35 3.22 -13.09
CA ARG A 84 -5.67 2.92 -11.68
C ARG A 84 -5.26 1.50 -11.24
N GLN A 85 -4.40 0.83 -12.00
CA GLN A 85 -3.97 -0.53 -11.75
C GLN A 85 -2.81 -0.54 -10.76
N HIS A 86 -3.13 -1.00 -9.56
CA HIS A 86 -2.15 -1.41 -8.55
C HIS A 86 -1.23 -2.49 -9.15
N GLY A 87 0.08 -2.26 -9.12
CA GLY A 87 1.07 -3.33 -9.33
C GLY A 87 2.27 -2.98 -10.21
N ASP A 88 2.08 -2.15 -11.24
CA ASP A 88 3.11 -1.90 -12.28
C ASP A 88 3.77 -0.51 -12.18
N GLY A 89 3.60 0.15 -11.05
CA GLY A 89 4.08 1.50 -10.79
C GLY A 89 5.52 1.57 -10.25
N ASP A 90 6.13 2.75 -10.35
CA ASP A 90 7.39 3.03 -9.67
C ASP A 90 7.13 3.04 -8.14
N PHE A 91 7.76 2.12 -7.41
CA PHE A 91 7.73 2.08 -5.94
C PHE A 91 8.78 3.03 -5.36
N GLY A 92 8.40 3.77 -4.33
CA GLY A 92 9.34 4.59 -3.58
C GLY A 92 8.74 5.20 -2.32
N TRP A 93 9.44 6.19 -1.81
CA TRP A 93 9.10 6.88 -0.57
C TRP A 93 8.71 8.31 -0.87
N MET A 94 7.63 8.79 -0.27
CA MET A 94 7.19 10.17 -0.36
C MET A 94 7.01 10.74 1.05
N ARG A 95 7.11 12.07 1.18
CA ARG A 95 6.78 12.73 2.44
C ARG A 95 5.29 12.58 2.70
N ALA A 96 4.92 12.08 3.88
CA ALA A 96 3.52 11.87 4.23
C ALA A 96 2.73 13.21 4.26
N ALA A 97 3.41 14.33 4.50
CA ALA A 97 2.82 15.67 4.47
C ALA A 97 2.35 16.10 3.05
N ASP A 98 2.95 15.52 2.02
CA ASP A 98 2.66 15.80 0.62
C ASP A 98 1.45 15.00 0.12
N LEU A 99 0.94 14.04 0.91
CA LEU A 99 -0.22 13.24 0.56
C LEU A 99 -1.51 13.86 1.12
N LYS A 100 -2.56 13.84 0.32
CA LYS A 100 -3.92 14.31 0.65
C LYS A 100 -4.94 13.28 0.20
N ASP A 101 -6.18 13.48 0.66
CA ASP A 101 -7.37 12.72 0.25
C ASP A 101 -7.20 11.20 0.24
N CYS A 102 -6.45 10.68 1.21
CA CYS A 102 -6.26 9.24 1.40
C CYS A 102 -7.56 8.62 1.93
N GLY A 103 -8.34 7.94 1.08
CA GLY A 103 -9.57 7.24 1.46
C GLY A 103 -10.20 6.41 0.37
#